data_AF-A0A9D6AF69-F1
#
_entry.id   AF-A0A9D6AF69-F1
#
_cell.length_a   1.000
_cell.length_b   1.000
_cell.length_c   1.000
_cell.angle_alpha   90.00
_cell.angle_beta   90.00
_cell.angle_gamma   90.00
#
_symmetry.space_group_name_H-M   'P 1'
#
loop_
_entity.id
_entity.type
_entity.pdbx_description
1 polymer ?
#
loop_
_entity_poly.entity_id
_entity_poly.type
_entity_poly.pdbx_seq_one_letter_code
_entity_poly.pdbx_strand_id
1 'polypeptide(L)' 'MIYQNGQKSIFITGGASGLGREVARYFGEQGWFVGLADINDAGLK' A
#
# COMPACT_ATOMS: atom_id res chain seq x y z
N MET A 1 24.67 -17.56 2.90
CA MET A 1 23.31 -17.24 2.38
C MET A 1 22.91 -15.86 2.86
N ILE A 2 22.82 -14.89 1.95
CA ILE A 2 22.23 -13.57 2.25
C ILE A 2 20.72 -13.74 2.25
N TYR A 3 20.11 -13.85 3.43
CA TYR A 3 18.67 -13.73 3.54
C TYR A 3 18.35 -12.26 3.27
N GLN A 4 17.69 -11.96 2.15
CA GLN A 4 16.98 -10.70 1.95
C GLN A 4 15.86 -10.67 3.01
N ASN A 5 16.18 -10.21 4.22
CA ASN A 5 15.22 -9.98 5.30
C ASN A 5 14.50 -8.64 5.11
N GLY A 6 14.31 -8.24 3.84
CA GLY A 6 13.74 -6.96 3.46
C GLY A 6 12.22 -7.05 3.50
N GLN A 7 11.60 -6.20 4.30
CA GLN A 7 10.15 -6.00 4.26
C GLN A 7 9.72 -5.71 2.82
N LYS A 8 8.76 -6.47 2.30
CA LYS A 8 8.21 -6.24 0.97
C LYS A 8 7.53 -4.86 0.95
N SER A 9 7.58 -4.16 -0.18
CA SER A 9 6.95 -2.85 -0.33
C SER A 9 6.16 -2.75 -1.63
N ILE A 10 5.12 -1.92 -1.63
CA ILE A 10 4.28 -1.64 -2.78
C ILE A 10 3.83 -0.17 -2.76
N PHE A 11 3.72 0.44 -3.93
CA PHE A 11 3.18 1.79 -4.11
C PHE A 11 1.92 1.73 -4.96
N ILE A 12 0.82 2.29 -4.46
CA ILE A 12 -0.52 2.17 -5.05
C ILE A 12 -1.06 3.56 -5.36
N THR A 13 -1.36 3.81 -6.64
CA THR A 13 -2.09 4.99 -7.10
C THR A 13 -3.61 4.74 -7.09
N GLY A 14 -4.42 5.78 -6.93
CA GLY A 14 -5.88 5.61 -6.78
C GLY A 14 -6.27 5.03 -5.42
N GLY A 15 -5.43 5.26 -4.40
CA GLY A 15 -5.55 4.62 -3.08
C GLY A 15 -6.60 5.23 -2.16
N ALA A 16 -7.22 6.36 -2.53
CA ALA A 16 -8.17 7.06 -1.64
C ALA A 16 -9.51 6.32 -1.48
N SER A 17 -9.86 5.43 -2.43
CA SER A 17 -11.16 4.75 -2.42
C SER A 17 -11.15 3.46 -3.25
N GLY A 18 -12.30 2.76 -3.25
CA GLY A 18 -12.56 1.61 -4.11
C GLY A 18 -11.48 0.51 -4.03
N LEU A 19 -11.12 -0.04 -5.20
CA LEU A 19 -10.18 -1.15 -5.31
C LEU A 19 -8.77 -0.77 -4.82
N GLY A 20 -8.29 0.44 -5.12
CA GLY A 20 -6.94 0.86 -4.70
C GLY A 20 -6.78 0.85 -3.18
N ARG A 21 -7.80 1.33 -2.45
CA ARG A 21 -7.83 1.27 -0.98
C ARG A 21 -7.86 -0.15 -0.44
N GLU A 22 -8.66 -1.02 -1.07
CA GLU A 22 -8.79 -2.41 -0.61
C GLU A 22 -7.53 -3.24 -0.88
N VAL A 23 -6.87 -3.01 -2.01
CA VAL A 23 -5.56 -3.61 -2.32
C VAL A 23 -4.51 -3.14 -1.30
N ALA A 24 -4.53 -1.85 -0.94
CA ALA A 24 -3.63 -1.31 0.09
C ALA A 24 -3.85 -1.97 1.46
N ARG A 25 -5.12 -2.13 1.86
CA ARG A 25 -5.50 -2.83 3.08
C ARG A 25 -5.01 -4.27 3.07
N TYR A 26 -5.28 -5.01 2.00
CA TYR A 26 -4.85 -6.40 1.85
C TYR A 26 -3.34 -6.56 1.99
N PHE A 27 -2.53 -5.77 1.28
CA PHE A 27 -1.07 -5.90 1.36
C PHE A 27 -0.49 -5.41 2.69
N GLY A 28 -1.10 -4.40 3.31
CA GLY A 28 -0.76 -4.00 4.68
C GLY A 28 -0.97 -5.15 5.68
N GLU A 29 -2.08 -5.87 5.56
CA GLU A 29 -2.37 -7.07 6.38
C GLU A 29 -1.40 -8.23 6.10
N GLN A 30 -0.85 -8.32 4.90
CA GLN A 30 0.21 -9.27 4.57
C GLN A 30 1.61 -8.82 5.05
N GLY A 31 1.71 -7.70 5.78
CA GLY A 31 2.96 -7.19 6.36
C GLY A 31 3.83 -6.37 5.41
N TRP A 32 3.30 -5.93 4.27
CA TRP A 32 4.04 -5.10 3.33
C TRP A 32 4.07 -3.65 3.80
N PHE A 33 5.14 -2.94 3.47
CA PHE A 33 5.19 -1.48 3.55
C PHE A 33 4.44 -0.88 2.36
N VAL A 34 3.32 -0.22 2.62
CA VAL A 34 2.41 0.28 1.58
C VAL A 34 2.48 1.80 1.50
N GLY A 35 2.85 2.33 0.33
CA GLY A 35 2.69 3.74 0.00
C GLY A 35 1.44 3.97 -0.86
N LEU A 36 0.70 5.04 -0.56
CA LEU A 36 -0.52 5.41 -1.29
C LEU A 36 -0.36 6.78 -1.96
N ALA A 37 -0.96 6.92 -3.14
CA ALA A 37 -1.14 8.19 -3.82
C ALA A 37 -2.53 8.28 -4.46
N ASP A 38 -3.11 9.47 -4.42
CA ASP A 38 -4.38 9.82 -5.02
C ASP A 38 -4.45 11.34 -5.16
N ILE A 39 -5.26 11.85 -6.08
CA ILE A 39 -5.54 13.29 -6.17
C ILE A 39 -6.52 13.74 -5.09
N ASN A 40 -7.31 12.82 -4.54
CA ASN A 40 -8.24 13.09 -3.46
C ASN A 40 -7.55 12.94 -2.11
N ASP A 41 -6.85 13.99 -1.68
CA ASP A 41 -6.17 14.04 -0.37
C ASP A 41 -7.09 13.71 0.80
N ALA A 42 -8.38 14.06 0.72
CA ALA A 42 -9.32 13.78 1.80
C ALA A 42 -9.55 12.28 2.01
N GLY A 43 -9.41 11.46 0.97
CA GLY A 43 -9.53 10.00 1.08
C GLY A 43 -8.23 9.28 1.43
N LEU A 44 -7.11 10.01 1.55
CA LEU A 44 -5.81 9.48 2.02
C LEU A 44 -5.56 9.70 3.53
N LYS A 45 -6.44 10.45 4.21
CA LYS A 45 -6.33 10.76 5.64
C LYS A 45 -6.87 9.65 6.54
#